data_AF-A0A4Y2Q4G1-F1
#
_entry.id   AF-A0A4Y2Q4G1-F1
#
_cell.length_a   1.000
_cell.length_b   1.000
_cell.length_c   1.000
_cell.angle_alpha   90.00
_cell.angle_beta   90.00
_cell.angle_gamma   90.00
#
_symmetry.space_group_name_H-M   'P 1'
#
loop_
_entity.id
_entity.type
_entity.pdbx_description
1 polymer ?
#
loop_
_entity_poly.entity_id
_entity_poly.type
_entity_poly.pdbx_seq_one_letter_code
_entity_poly.pdbx_strand_id
1 'polypeptide(L)'
;MSQPLPVSDFEWLCPKEISLHEICQHPDDATTGYILEVDMEYPPELHDLHNSYPLAPERMVITPDKLSPTAMEILNEMKMKPASKSLKLVPNLSNKLNYVLHYRNLKLYSYWGSN
;
A
#
# COMPACT_ATOMS: atom_id res chain seq x y z
N MET A 1 -7.71 1.26 -20.81
CA MET A 1 -8.78 0.93 -19.85
C MET A 1 -9.17 2.20 -19.12
N SER A 2 -10.45 2.57 -19.12
CA SER A 2 -11.00 3.72 -18.38
C SER A 2 -11.89 3.20 -17.25
N GLN A 3 -11.94 3.92 -16.13
CA GLN A 3 -12.80 3.61 -14.98
C GLN A 3 -13.52 4.90 -14.55
N PRO A 4 -14.74 4.79 -13.98
CA PRO A 4 -15.45 5.95 -13.46
C PRO A 4 -14.68 6.56 -12.28
N LEU A 5 -14.69 7.90 -12.20
CA LEU A 5 -14.13 8.64 -11.06
C LEU A 5 -15.27 9.08 -10.14
N PRO A 6 -15.05 9.08 -8.81
CA PRO A 6 -16.03 9.63 -7.88
C PRO A 6 -16.14 11.15 -8.07
N VAL A 7 -17.37 11.65 -8.19
CA VAL A 7 -17.63 13.07 -8.52
C VAL A 7 -18.42 13.83 -7.45
N SER A 8 -19.26 13.16 -6.66
CA SER A 8 -20.18 13.80 -5.70
C SER A 8 -20.55 12.86 -4.55
N ASP A 9 -21.35 13.38 -3.60
CA ASP A 9 -22.01 12.63 -2.52
C ASP A 9 -21.04 11.90 -1.58
N PHE A 10 -19.93 12.57 -1.26
CA PHE A 10 -18.95 12.08 -0.28
C PHE A 10 -19.49 12.20 1.13
N GLU A 11 -19.64 11.07 1.81
CA GLU A 11 -20.08 11.00 3.20
C GLU A 11 -19.07 10.23 4.06
N TRP A 12 -18.89 10.70 5.30
CA TRP A 12 -18.07 10.00 6.29
C TRP A 12 -18.93 8.94 6.99
N LEU A 13 -18.48 7.70 6.93
CA LEU A 13 -19.10 6.58 7.63
C LEU A 13 -18.35 6.28 8.93
N CYS A 14 -19.09 5.95 9.99
CA CYS A 14 -18.50 5.45 11.22
C CYS A 14 -18.00 4.01 11.02
N PRO A 15 -16.92 3.58 11.70
CA PRO A 15 -16.41 2.21 11.60
C PRO A 15 -17.40 1.09 11.98
N LYS A 16 -18.50 1.44 12.66
CA LYS A 16 -19.57 0.50 13.05
C LYS A 16 -20.60 0.27 11.95
N GLU A 17 -20.63 1.15 10.95
CA GLU A 17 -21.64 1.14 9.87
C GLU A 17 -21.21 0.27 8.70
N ILE A 18 -19.94 -0.14 8.64
CA ILE A 18 -19.40 -0.97 7.56
C ILE A 18 -18.54 -2.10 8.13
N SER A 19 -18.64 -3.29 7.56
CA SER A 19 -17.76 -4.41 7.85
C SER A 19 -16.82 -4.72 6.67
N LEU A 20 -15.64 -5.28 6.97
CA LEU A 20 -14.70 -5.75 5.93
C LEU A 20 -15.35 -6.77 4.98
N HIS A 21 -16.26 -7.61 5.49
CA HIS A 21 -16.97 -8.59 4.68
C HIS A 21 -17.88 -7.92 3.64
N GLU A 22 -18.66 -6.91 4.04
CA GLU A 22 -19.52 -6.15 3.12
C GLU A 22 -18.70 -5.44 2.04
N ILE A 23 -17.56 -4.86 2.42
CA ILE A 23 -16.65 -4.19 1.49
C ILE A 23 -16.08 -5.19 0.46
N CYS A 24 -15.69 -6.38 0.91
CA CYS A 24 -15.15 -7.42 0.02
C CYS A 24 -16.20 -7.96 -0.95
N GLN A 25 -17.47 -8.05 -0.54
CA GLN A 25 -18.58 -8.51 -1.38
C GLN A 25 -19.20 -7.40 -2.25
N HIS A 26 -18.90 -6.12 -1.99
CA HIS A 26 -19.43 -4.99 -2.74
C HIS A 26 -19.12 -5.11 -4.24
N PRO A 27 -19.99 -4.75 -5.19
CA PRO A 27 -19.66 -4.87 -6.61
C PRO A 27 -18.52 -3.93 -7.05
N ASP A 28 -17.80 -4.34 -8.07
CA ASP A 28 -16.71 -3.55 -8.66
C ASP A 28 -17.20 -2.47 -9.63
N ASP A 29 -18.41 -2.65 -10.14
CA ASP A 29 -19.16 -1.79 -11.06
C ASP A 29 -20.29 -1.01 -10.35
N ALA A 30 -20.31 -1.03 -9.02
CA ALA A 30 -21.27 -0.28 -8.22
C ALA A 30 -21.15 1.23 -8.49
N THR A 31 -22.29 1.92 -8.42
CA THR A 31 -22.36 3.38 -8.59
C THR A 31 -21.66 4.14 -7.47
N THR A 32 -21.61 3.54 -6.28
CA THR A 32 -20.99 4.09 -5.07
C THR A 32 -19.84 3.18 -4.67
N GLY A 33 -18.73 3.75 -4.19
CA GLY A 33 -17.56 3.03 -3.71
C GLY A 33 -17.04 3.58 -2.39
N TYR A 34 -16.01 2.95 -1.85
CA TYR A 34 -15.43 3.32 -0.56
C TYR A 34 -13.94 3.66 -0.67
N ILE A 35 -13.54 4.68 0.08
CA ILE A 35 -12.15 4.98 0.44
C ILE A 35 -12.02 4.68 1.92
N LEU A 36 -11.04 3.86 2.27
CA LEU A 36 -10.91 3.27 3.59
C LEU A 36 -9.54 3.59 4.16
N GLU A 37 -9.48 3.83 5.47
CA GLU A 37 -8.26 3.85 6.25
C GLU A 37 -8.21 2.54 7.06
N VAL A 38 -7.18 1.73 6.85
CA VAL A 38 -7.08 0.39 7.46
C VAL A 38 -5.67 0.12 7.98
N ASP A 39 -5.57 -0.73 8.98
CA ASP A 39 -4.32 -1.35 9.40
C ASP A 39 -4.18 -2.72 8.74
N MET A 40 -2.99 -3.02 8.21
CA MET A 40 -2.68 -4.29 7.54
C MET A 40 -1.37 -4.87 8.06
N GLU A 41 -1.41 -6.13 8.47
CA GLU A 41 -0.22 -6.88 8.82
C GLU A 41 0.34 -7.58 7.58
N TYR A 42 1.67 -7.60 7.46
CA TYR A 42 2.37 -8.28 6.38
C TYR A 42 3.10 -9.50 6.96
N PRO A 43 2.50 -10.70 6.89
CA PRO A 43 3.06 -11.86 7.55
C PRO A 43 4.36 -12.33 6.88
N PRO A 44 5.36 -12.79 7.67
CA PRO A 44 6.66 -13.22 7.14
C PRO A 44 6.59 -14.32 6.07
N GLU A 45 5.60 -15.21 6.13
CA GLU A 45 5.41 -16.27 5.12
C GLU A 45 5.23 -15.73 3.69
N LEU A 46 4.71 -14.52 3.54
CA LEU A 46 4.51 -13.89 2.23
C LEU A 46 5.75 -13.15 1.72
N HIS A 47 6.81 -13.03 2.51
CA HIS A 47 7.97 -12.22 2.13
C HIS A 47 8.71 -12.81 0.93
N ASP A 48 8.89 -14.13 0.90
CA ASP A 48 9.57 -14.80 -0.22
C ASP A 48 8.71 -14.74 -1.49
N LEU A 49 7.40 -14.93 -1.36
CA LEU A 49 6.46 -14.87 -2.49
C LEU A 49 6.37 -13.47 -3.09
N HIS A 50 6.36 -12.43 -2.24
CA HIS A 50 6.16 -11.05 -2.64
C HIS A 50 7.45 -10.23 -2.77
N ASN A 51 8.63 -10.85 -2.67
CA ASN A 51 9.92 -10.16 -2.71
C ASN A 51 10.09 -9.31 -3.99
N SER A 52 9.61 -9.81 -5.14
CA SER A 52 9.70 -9.11 -6.42
C SER A 52 8.66 -7.98 -6.57
N TYR A 53 7.52 -8.08 -5.86
CA TYR A 53 6.43 -7.11 -5.99
C TYR A 53 5.63 -6.97 -4.67
N PRO A 54 6.17 -6.24 -3.67
CA PRO A 54 5.46 -5.99 -2.43
C PRO A 54 4.15 -5.25 -2.64
N LEU A 55 3.10 -5.67 -1.94
CA LEU A 55 1.79 -5.04 -1.99
C LEU A 55 1.72 -3.78 -1.13
N ALA A 56 0.73 -2.92 -1.42
CA ALA A 56 0.43 -1.70 -0.68
C ALA A 56 1.65 -0.75 -0.51
N PRO A 57 2.20 -0.18 -1.60
CA PRO A 57 3.34 0.72 -1.50
C PRO A 57 2.99 1.97 -0.69
N GLU A 58 3.91 2.41 0.17
CA GLU A 58 3.68 3.56 1.05
C GLU A 58 4.56 4.76 0.65
N ARG A 59 4.07 5.96 0.97
CA ARG A 59 4.84 7.18 0.74
C ARG A 59 5.75 7.46 1.92
N MET A 60 7.05 7.22 1.77
CA MET A 60 8.04 7.36 2.84
C MET A 60 9.34 8.02 2.36
N VAL A 61 10.15 8.49 3.31
CA VAL A 61 11.51 8.98 3.04
C VAL A 61 12.47 7.80 3.16
N ILE A 62 13.28 7.58 2.13
CA ILE A 62 14.37 6.60 2.18
C ILE A 62 15.55 7.22 2.90
N THR A 63 15.89 6.67 4.06
CA THR A 63 17.07 7.01 4.83
C THR A 63 18.20 6.03 4.51
N PRO A 64 19.49 6.42 4.66
CA PRO A 64 20.62 5.56 4.31
C PRO A 64 20.64 4.21 5.06
N ASP A 65 20.08 4.14 6.26
CA ASP A 65 19.91 2.90 7.05
C ASP A 65 18.96 1.89 6.41
N LYS A 66 18.09 2.32 5.49
CA LYS A 66 17.17 1.45 4.74
C LYS A 66 17.77 0.94 3.43
N LEU A 67 18.99 1.35 3.08
CA LEU A 67 19.67 0.88 1.88
C LEU A 67 20.35 -0.46 2.16
N SER A 68 20.40 -1.32 1.15
CA SER A 68 21.15 -2.57 1.25
C SER A 68 22.65 -2.28 1.43
N PRO A 69 23.41 -3.18 2.06
CA PRO A 69 24.87 -3.03 2.18
C PRO A 69 25.54 -2.74 0.83
N THR A 70 25.14 -3.47 -0.21
CA THR A 70 25.65 -3.28 -1.57
C THR A 70 25.32 -1.90 -2.13
N ALA A 71 24.12 -1.37 -1.89
CA ALA A 71 23.75 -0.03 -2.35
C ALA A 71 24.58 1.06 -1.65
N MET A 72 24.91 0.87 -0.37
CA MET A 72 25.79 1.76 0.38
C MET A 72 27.24 1.71 -0.12
N GLU A 73 27.75 0.52 -0.43
CA GLU A 73 29.08 0.35 -1.04
C GLU A 73 29.18 1.09 -2.38
N ILE A 74 28.21 0.90 -3.28
CA ILE A 74 28.16 1.57 -4.58
C ILE A 74 28.12 3.10 -4.43
N LEU A 75 27.33 3.62 -3.48
CA LEU A 75 27.28 5.07 -3.18
C LEU A 75 28.65 5.62 -2.78
N ASN A 76 29.37 4.89 -1.93
CA ASN A 76 30.70 5.26 -1.47
C ASN A 76 31.73 5.22 -2.61
N GLU A 77 31.71 4.16 -3.42
CA GLU A 77 32.59 4.03 -4.60
C GLU A 77 32.37 5.16 -5.61
N MET A 78 31.10 5.50 -5.88
CA MET A 78 30.74 6.58 -6.79
C MET A 78 30.96 7.99 -6.19
N LYS A 79 31.38 8.09 -4.91
CA LYS A 79 31.55 9.36 -4.17
C LYS A 79 30.29 10.23 -4.21
N MET A 80 29.12 9.60 -4.27
CA MET A 80 27.83 10.29 -4.33
C MET A 80 27.29 10.52 -2.93
N LYS A 81 26.65 11.67 -2.73
CA LYS A 81 25.91 11.90 -1.48
C LYS A 81 24.60 11.09 -1.53
N PRO A 82 24.12 10.56 -0.40
CA PRO A 82 22.78 10.01 -0.32
C PRO A 82 21.76 11.02 -0.86
N ALA A 83 20.74 10.51 -1.56
CA ALA A 83 19.69 11.35 -2.11
C ALA A 83 19.11 12.28 -1.04
N SER A 84 18.78 13.49 -1.43
CA SER A 84 18.10 14.44 -0.54
C SER A 84 16.81 13.83 0.01
N LYS A 85 16.38 14.29 1.19
CA LYS A 85 15.15 13.83 1.85
C LYS A 85 13.93 14.13 0.96
N SER A 86 13.56 13.16 0.13
CA SER A 86 12.41 13.21 -0.75
C SER A 86 11.44 12.11 -0.37
N LEU A 87 10.14 12.44 -0.32
CA LEU A 87 9.09 11.43 -0.21
C LEU A 87 9.01 10.64 -1.52
N LYS A 88 9.14 9.33 -1.42
CA LYS A 88 9.02 8.40 -2.53
C LYS A 88 7.89 7.42 -2.24
N LEU A 89 7.25 6.93 -3.30
CA LEU A 89 6.36 5.78 -3.21
C LEU A 89 7.23 4.53 -3.20
N VAL A 90 7.18 3.76 -2.12
CA VAL A 90 8.11 2.66 -1.86
C VAL A 90 7.32 1.38 -1.63
N PRO A 91 7.51 0.35 -2.47
CA PRO A 91 7.02 -0.98 -2.16
C PRO A 91 7.87 -1.58 -1.03
N ASN A 92 7.24 -2.05 0.04
CA ASN A 92 7.93 -2.74 1.11
C ASN A 92 7.03 -3.79 1.78
N LEU A 93 7.67 -4.74 2.45
CA LEU A 93 7.04 -5.88 3.12
C LEU A 93 6.76 -5.60 4.61
N SER A 94 6.70 -4.33 5.03
CA SER A 94 6.42 -3.97 6.43
C SER A 94 4.91 -3.89 6.70
N ASN A 95 4.51 -3.97 7.96
CA ASN A 95 3.13 -3.68 8.37
C ASN A 95 2.73 -2.26 7.96
N LYS A 96 1.47 -2.08 7.59
CA LYS A 96 0.89 -0.80 7.18
C LYS A 96 -0.09 -0.33 8.25
N LEU A 97 0.07 0.91 8.69
CA LEU A 97 -0.80 1.53 9.70
C LEU A 97 -1.47 2.77 9.11
N ASN A 98 -2.75 2.97 9.40
CA ASN A 98 -3.57 4.06 8.86
C ASN A 98 -3.45 4.20 7.33
N TYR A 99 -3.46 3.07 6.62
CA TYR A 99 -3.23 3.04 5.18
C TYR A 99 -4.53 3.38 4.44
N VAL A 100 -4.50 4.46 3.67
CA VAL A 100 -5.66 4.93 2.91
C VAL A 100 -5.68 4.29 1.53
N LEU A 101 -6.75 3.58 1.20
CA LEU A 101 -6.91 2.91 -0.09
C LEU A 101 -8.35 2.86 -0.58
N HIS A 102 -8.50 2.66 -1.89
CA HIS A 102 -9.77 2.34 -2.50
C HIS A 102 -10.17 0.89 -2.20
N TYR A 103 -11.47 0.62 -1.98
CA TYR A 103 -11.95 -0.71 -1.59
C TYR A 103 -11.54 -1.84 -2.55
N ARG A 104 -11.45 -1.56 -3.85
CA ARG A 104 -10.99 -2.55 -4.85
C ARG A 104 -9.54 -2.97 -4.63
N ASN A 105 -8.68 -2.06 -4.17
CA ASN A 105 -7.32 -2.41 -3.78
C ASN A 105 -7.31 -3.27 -2.51
N LEU A 106 -8.21 -3.01 -1.56
CA LEU A 106 -8.33 -3.85 -0.37
C LEU A 106 -8.71 -5.28 -0.73
N LYS A 107 -9.68 -5.46 -1.64
CA LYS A 107 -10.03 -6.79 -2.16
C LYS A 107 -8.85 -7.47 -2.84
N LEU A 108 -8.12 -6.73 -3.68
CA LEU A 108 -6.93 -7.24 -4.34
C LEU A 108 -5.92 -7.72 -3.30
N TYR A 109 -5.60 -6.90 -2.30
CA TYR A 109 -4.63 -7.25 -1.27
C TYR A 109 -5.09 -8.43 -0.41
N SER A 110 -6.39 -8.52 -0.09
CA SER A 110 -6.95 -9.67 0.60
C SER A 110 -6.82 -10.94 -0.24
N TYR A 111 -7.07 -10.87 -1.55
CA TYR A 111 -6.96 -12.02 -2.46
C TYR A 111 -5.51 -12.52 -2.57
N TRP A 112 -4.54 -11.62 -2.72
CA TRP A 112 -3.12 -11.99 -2.85
C TRP A 112 -2.44 -12.27 -1.50
N GLY A 113 -2.99 -11.74 -0.40
CA GLY A 113 -2.46 -11.91 0.95
C GLY A 113 -3.02 -13.10 1.73
N SER A 114 -4.03 -13.81 1.21
CA SER A 114 -4.63 -15.00 1.84
C SER A 114 -4.29 -16.32 1.15
N ASN A 115 -3.29 -16.35 0.24
CA ASN A 115 -2.79 -17.59 -0.38
C ASN A 115 -1.60 -18.18 0.38
#